data_AF-A0A9E5QP94-F1
#
_entry.id   AF-A0A9E5QP94-F1
#
_cell.length_a   1.000
_cell.length_b   1.000
_cell.length_c   1.000
_cell.angle_alpha   90.00
_cell.angle_beta   90.00
_cell.angle_gamma   90.00
#
_symmetry.space_group_name_H-M   'P 1'
#
loop_
_entity.id
_entity.type
_entity.pdbx_description
1 polymer ?
#
loop_
_entity_poly.entity_id
_entity_poly.type
_entity_poly.pdbx_seq_one_letter_code
_entity_poly.pdbx_strand_id
1 'polypeptide(L)'
;MAGRALAVVIAAAAAACGGLPRQAPAGTATVAKVERTAWNAPPEPGLFRVSFDEERTAQVLARMGNQMAPEGLDRYFTDLESIEDEASLELRQKGLCGSSVKLATPVERTASRGITAIFKCRPTAF
;
A
#
# COMPACT_ATOMS: atom_id res chain seq x y z
N MET A 1 -11.44 -33.49 43.26
CA MET A 1 -11.46 -33.51 41.78
C MET A 1 -10.12 -32.94 41.31
N ALA A 2 -9.29 -33.78 40.69
CA ALA A 2 -8.06 -33.39 39.98
C ALA A 2 -8.41 -32.32 38.92
N GLY A 3 -7.67 -31.26 38.67
CA GLY A 3 -6.22 -31.14 38.59
C GLY A 3 -5.82 -31.14 37.11
N ARG A 4 -5.53 -29.95 36.56
CA ARG A 4 -4.48 -29.68 35.53
C ARG A 4 -4.62 -28.28 34.92
N ALA A 5 -3.72 -27.40 35.34
CA ALA A 5 -3.23 -26.27 34.55
C ALA A 5 -2.34 -26.80 33.42
N LEU A 6 -2.44 -26.21 32.21
CA LEU A 6 -1.53 -26.30 31.05
C LEU A 6 -2.14 -25.41 29.96
N ALA A 7 -1.45 -24.61 29.16
CA ALA A 7 -0.03 -24.30 29.05
C ALA A 7 0.07 -22.94 28.32
N VAL A 8 0.97 -22.07 28.79
CA VAL A 8 1.40 -20.89 28.04
C VAL A 8 2.29 -21.38 26.90
N VAL A 9 1.87 -21.21 25.65
CA VAL A 9 2.76 -21.43 24.50
C VAL A 9 3.45 -20.11 24.18
N ILE A 10 4.64 -19.92 24.74
CA ILE A 10 5.63 -18.97 24.25
C ILE A 10 6.30 -19.63 23.03
N ALA A 11 5.99 -19.15 21.84
CA ALA A 11 6.80 -19.44 20.66
C ALA A 11 7.73 -18.25 20.42
N ALA A 12 8.96 -18.38 20.92
CA ALA A 12 10.06 -17.48 20.63
C ALA A 12 10.86 -17.98 19.41
N ALA A 13 11.32 -17.00 18.63
CA ALA A 13 12.48 -17.01 17.72
C ALA A 13 12.40 -17.81 16.40
N ALA A 14 12.33 -17.05 15.31
CA ALA A 14 13.11 -17.32 14.11
C ALA A 14 13.46 -15.98 13.43
N ALA A 15 14.59 -15.40 13.82
CA ALA A 15 15.30 -14.42 13.02
C ALA A 15 16.40 -15.14 12.21
N ALA A 16 16.64 -14.64 11.00
CA ALA A 16 17.72 -14.99 10.07
C ALA A 16 17.50 -16.20 9.13
N CYS A 17 16.82 -15.94 8.00
CA CYS A 17 17.39 -15.98 6.63
C CYS A 17 16.26 -16.12 5.61
N GLY A 18 16.15 -15.17 4.68
CA GLY A 18 15.23 -15.25 3.56
C GLY A 18 13.77 -15.23 3.99
N GLY A 19 13.31 -14.10 4.52
CA GLY A 19 11.87 -13.89 4.76
C GLY A 19 11.12 -14.12 3.46
N LEU A 20 10.49 -15.30 3.33
CA LEU A 20 9.41 -15.53 2.40
C LEU A 20 8.49 -14.31 2.53
N PRO A 21 8.11 -13.64 1.43
CA PRO A 21 7.22 -12.49 1.53
C PRO A 21 6.01 -12.96 2.31
N ARG A 22 5.88 -12.46 3.54
CA ARG A 22 4.72 -12.72 4.39
C ARG A 22 3.55 -12.41 3.50
N GLN A 23 2.83 -13.43 3.04
CA GLN A 23 1.65 -13.25 2.23
C GLN A 23 0.78 -12.32 3.07
N ALA A 24 0.67 -11.09 2.58
CA ALA A 24 -0.11 -10.07 3.24
C ALA A 24 -1.53 -10.67 3.31
N PRO A 25 -2.17 -10.71 4.48
CA PRO A 25 -3.51 -11.28 4.58
C PRO A 25 -4.40 -10.65 3.50
N ALA A 26 -5.19 -11.45 2.80
CA ALA A 26 -6.02 -10.98 1.68
C ALA A 26 -6.76 -9.68 2.07
N GLY A 27 -6.66 -8.66 1.22
CA GLY A 27 -7.15 -7.31 1.47
C GLY A 27 -6.14 -6.35 2.10
N THR A 28 -4.87 -6.71 2.22
CA THR A 28 -3.83 -5.80 2.75
C THR A 28 -2.93 -5.24 1.66
N ALA A 29 -2.77 -3.91 1.69
CA ALA A 29 -1.78 -3.25 0.87
C ALA A 29 -0.38 -3.50 1.44
N THR A 30 0.55 -3.93 0.58
CA THR A 30 1.96 -4.04 0.94
C THR A 30 2.65 -2.72 0.70
N VAL A 31 3.46 -2.29 1.67
CA VAL A 31 4.22 -1.04 1.58
C VAL A 31 5.70 -1.34 1.71
N ALA A 32 6.50 -0.80 0.79
CA ALA A 32 7.95 -0.83 0.85
C ALA A 32 8.51 0.59 0.71
N LYS A 33 9.43 0.98 1.59
CA LYS A 33 10.20 2.22 1.40
C LYS A 33 11.14 2.03 0.23
N VAL A 34 11.16 3.00 -0.68
CA VAL A 34 12.09 3.01 -1.82
C VAL A 34 12.93 4.26 -1.76
N GLU A 35 14.13 4.21 -2.32
CA GLU A 35 15.06 5.36 -2.31
C GLU A 35 14.97 6.19 -3.59
N ARG A 36 14.50 5.61 -4.69
CA ARG A 36 14.46 6.23 -6.02
C ARG A 36 13.28 5.70 -6.83
N THR A 37 12.78 6.52 -7.76
CA THR A 37 11.65 6.16 -8.65
C THR A 37 12.08 5.25 -9.80
N ALA A 38 13.33 5.38 -10.27
CA ALA A 38 13.96 4.54 -11.29
C ALA A 38 15.45 4.33 -10.98
N TRP A 39 16.09 3.33 -11.59
CA TRP A 39 17.50 3.00 -11.35
C TRP A 39 18.45 4.19 -11.59
N ASN A 40 18.20 4.93 -12.66
CA ASN A 40 18.97 6.11 -13.09
C ASN A 40 18.50 7.42 -12.45
N ALA A 41 17.44 7.41 -11.65
CA ALA A 41 16.98 8.60 -10.95
C ALA A 41 17.83 8.88 -9.70
N PRO A 42 18.03 10.16 -9.32
CA PRO A 42 18.64 10.49 -8.05
C PRO A 42 17.79 9.95 -6.88
N PRO A 43 18.41 9.66 -5.73
CA PRO A 43 17.66 9.26 -4.54
C PRO A 43 16.81 10.43 -4.02
N GLU A 44 15.59 10.13 -3.58
CA GLU A 44 14.65 11.08 -3.01
C GLU A 44 14.08 10.55 -1.68
N PRO A 45 14.03 11.38 -0.63
CA PRO A 45 13.41 10.97 0.62
C PRO A 45 11.89 10.88 0.49
N GLY A 46 11.29 10.04 1.34
CA GLY A 46 9.82 9.96 1.47
C GLY A 46 9.11 9.24 0.32
N LEU A 47 9.81 8.37 -0.40
CA LEU A 47 9.20 7.52 -1.41
C LEU A 47 8.78 6.16 -0.84
N PHE A 48 7.57 5.74 -1.21
CA PHE A 48 6.95 4.49 -0.78
C PHE A 48 6.31 3.79 -1.97
N ARG A 49 6.70 2.55 -2.23
CA ARG A 49 5.98 1.66 -3.12
C ARG A 49 4.81 1.06 -2.36
N VAL A 50 3.61 1.26 -2.87
CA VAL A 50 2.38 0.65 -2.34
C VAL A 50 1.83 -0.28 -3.40
N SER A 51 1.56 -1.52 -3.00
CA SER A 51 0.86 -2.51 -3.84
C SER A 51 -0.44 -2.91 -3.18
N PHE A 52 -1.52 -2.80 -3.92
CA PHE A 52 -2.84 -3.29 -3.57
C PHE A 52 -3.05 -4.62 -4.26
N ASP A 53 -3.42 -5.66 -3.52
CA ASP A 53 -3.79 -6.95 -4.10
C ASP A 53 -5.04 -6.84 -4.98
N GLU A 54 -5.41 -7.92 -5.66
CA GLU A 54 -6.53 -7.91 -6.61
C GLU A 54 -7.87 -7.62 -5.94
N GLU A 55 -8.10 -8.16 -4.73
CA GLU A 55 -9.33 -7.92 -3.97
C GLU A 55 -9.46 -6.45 -3.57
N ARG A 56 -8.40 -5.86 -3.01
CA ARG A 56 -8.41 -4.45 -2.63
C ARG A 56 -8.42 -3.55 -3.85
N THR A 57 -7.74 -3.94 -4.92
CA THR A 57 -7.83 -3.27 -6.23
C THR A 57 -9.28 -3.24 -6.71
N ALA A 58 -10.01 -4.36 -6.63
CA ALA A 58 -11.42 -4.44 -6.99
C ALA A 58 -12.29 -3.56 -6.08
N GLN A 59 -12.02 -3.49 -4.77
CA GLN A 59 -12.74 -2.61 -3.84
C GLN A 59 -12.46 -1.13 -4.09
N VAL A 60 -11.22 -0.77 -4.42
CA VAL A 60 -10.84 0.60 -4.80
C VAL A 60 -11.55 0.95 -6.12
N LEU A 61 -11.47 0.07 -7.13
CA LEU A 61 -12.17 0.23 -8.42
C LEU A 61 -13.69 0.28 -8.29
N ALA A 62 -14.29 -0.52 -7.41
CA ALA A 62 -15.73 -0.51 -7.17
C ALA A 62 -16.20 0.79 -6.50
N ARG A 63 -15.43 1.30 -5.53
CA ARG A 63 -15.69 2.62 -4.93
C ARG A 63 -15.58 3.75 -5.96
N MET A 64 -14.60 3.67 -6.85
CA MET A 64 -14.42 4.61 -7.96
C MET A 64 -15.58 4.51 -8.98
N GLY A 65 -15.99 3.29 -9.35
CA GLY A 65 -17.10 3.05 -10.28
C GLY A 65 -18.48 3.52 -9.79
N ASN A 66 -18.68 3.68 -8.48
CA ASN A 66 -19.92 4.17 -7.89
C ASN A 66 -19.99 5.71 -7.79
N GLN A 67 -18.89 6.44 -8.04
CA GLN A 67 -18.85 7.92 -8.01
C GLN A 67 -19.07 8.57 -9.38
N MET A 68 -19.76 7.88 -10.31
CA MET A 68 -19.94 8.23 -11.73
C MET A 68 -20.12 9.74 -12.01
N ALA A 69 -19.05 10.36 -12.50
CA ALA A 69 -19.08 11.57 -13.33
C ALA A 69 -18.98 11.16 -14.83
N PRO A 70 -19.60 11.92 -15.75
CA PRO A 70 -19.58 11.59 -17.17
C PRO A 70 -18.22 11.96 -17.82
N GLU A 71 -17.76 11.11 -18.74
CA GLU A 71 -16.69 11.31 -19.74
C GLU A 71 -15.20 11.15 -19.34
N GLY A 72 -14.62 10.03 -19.79
CA GLY A 72 -13.32 9.89 -20.49
C GLY A 72 -12.01 10.29 -19.79
N LEU A 73 -11.85 11.58 -19.47
CA LEU A 73 -10.61 12.15 -18.90
C LEU A 73 -10.76 12.42 -17.41
N ASP A 74 -11.92 12.93 -16.98
CA ASP A 74 -12.22 13.16 -15.56
C ASP A 74 -12.15 11.85 -14.79
N ARG A 75 -12.58 10.74 -15.42
CA ARG A 75 -12.47 9.39 -14.86
C ARG A 75 -11.04 9.01 -14.49
N TYR A 76 -10.06 9.28 -15.36
CA TYR A 76 -8.67 8.92 -15.09
C TYR A 76 -8.05 9.74 -13.95
N PHE A 77 -8.37 11.03 -13.86
CA PHE A 77 -7.89 11.88 -12.76
C PHE A 77 -8.55 11.53 -11.42
N THR A 78 -9.86 11.30 -11.40
CA THR A 78 -10.58 10.82 -10.20
C THR A 78 -10.07 9.46 -9.72
N ASP A 79 -9.73 8.57 -10.66
CA ASP A 79 -9.13 7.27 -10.32
C ASP A 79 -7.75 7.43 -9.66
N LEU A 80 -6.93 8.38 -10.14
CA LEU A 80 -5.62 8.65 -9.55
C LEU A 80 -5.71 9.28 -8.16
N GLU A 81 -6.58 10.27 -7.95
CA GLU A 81 -6.78 10.89 -6.64
C GLU A 81 -7.28 9.87 -5.60
N SER A 82 -8.20 9.00 -6.00
CA SER A 82 -8.70 7.93 -5.13
C SER A 82 -7.60 6.94 -4.73
N ILE A 83 -6.72 6.60 -5.67
CA ILE A 83 -5.55 5.74 -5.39
C ILE A 83 -4.56 6.46 -4.46
N GLU A 84 -4.33 7.76 -4.64
CA GLU A 84 -3.49 8.57 -3.76
C GLU A 84 -4.07 8.69 -2.34
N ASP A 85 -5.39 8.80 -2.21
CA ASP A 85 -6.09 8.86 -0.92
C ASP A 85 -6.01 7.54 -0.16
N GLU A 86 -6.23 6.42 -0.85
CA GLU A 86 -6.08 5.08 -0.26
C GLU A 86 -4.62 4.80 0.13
N ALA A 87 -3.66 5.18 -0.71
CA ALA A 87 -2.24 5.10 -0.37
C ALA A 87 -1.88 6.00 0.83
N SER A 88 -2.46 7.21 0.89
CA SER A 88 -2.27 8.13 2.02
C SER A 88 -2.80 7.52 3.32
N LEU A 89 -4.02 6.95 3.29
CA LEU A 89 -4.63 6.31 4.44
C LEU A 89 -3.77 5.15 4.93
N GLU A 90 -3.33 4.29 4.02
CA GLU A 90 -2.53 3.11 4.34
C GLU A 90 -1.16 3.50 4.95
N LEU A 91 -0.51 4.52 4.39
CA LEU A 91 0.77 5.03 4.89
C LEU A 91 0.63 5.74 6.23
N ARG A 92 -0.48 6.44 6.47
CA ARG A 92 -0.80 7.06 7.76
C ARG A 92 -1.06 6.02 8.84
N GLN A 93 -1.86 4.98 8.54
CA GLN A 93 -2.15 3.90 9.47
C GLN A 93 -0.87 3.14 9.89
N LYS A 94 0.12 3.05 9.00
CA LYS A 94 1.43 2.45 9.30
C LYS A 94 2.44 3.44 9.93
N GLY A 95 2.06 4.71 10.15
CA GLY A 95 2.95 5.73 10.71
C GLY A 95 4.12 6.12 9.81
N LEU A 96 4.03 5.84 8.50
CA LEU A 96 5.11 6.09 7.53
C LEU A 96 5.01 7.46 6.87
N CYS A 97 3.80 8.02 6.78
CA CYS A 97 3.53 9.33 6.20
C CYS A 97 2.46 10.04 7.03
N GLY A 98 2.76 11.21 7.60
CA GLY A 98 1.80 11.98 8.40
C GLY A 98 0.85 12.87 7.57
N SER A 99 1.09 12.96 6.27
CA SER A 99 0.45 13.92 5.35
C SER A 99 -0.22 13.19 4.18
N SER A 100 -0.61 13.93 3.13
CA SER A 100 -1.07 13.30 1.87
C SER A 100 0.12 12.86 1.04
N VAL A 101 -0.09 11.84 0.20
CA VAL A 101 0.90 11.43 -0.80
C VAL A 101 0.52 11.89 -2.18
N LYS A 102 1.51 11.95 -3.07
CA LYS A 102 1.33 12.14 -4.50
C LYS A 102 1.99 11.03 -5.28
N LEU A 103 1.38 10.65 -6.38
CA LEU A 103 1.91 9.67 -7.29
C LEU A 103 3.26 10.15 -7.86
N ALA A 104 4.30 9.34 -7.71
CA ALA A 104 5.64 9.64 -8.20
C ALA A 104 5.99 8.87 -9.49
N THR A 105 5.29 7.77 -9.75
CA THR A 105 5.43 6.97 -10.98
C THR A 105 4.07 6.54 -11.51
N PRO A 106 3.92 6.29 -12.82
CA PRO A 106 2.69 5.71 -13.36
C PRO A 106 2.25 4.46 -12.60
N VAL A 107 0.94 4.25 -12.54
CA VAL A 107 0.33 3.09 -11.89
C VAL A 107 0.57 1.85 -12.75
N GLU A 108 1.25 0.85 -12.20
CA GLU A 108 1.48 -0.44 -12.85
C GLU A 108 0.39 -1.42 -12.43
N ARG A 109 -0.33 -1.96 -13.42
CA ARG A 109 -1.33 -3.02 -13.19
C ARG A 109 -0.76 -4.35 -13.64
N THR A 110 -0.71 -5.31 -12.72
CA THR A 110 -0.30 -6.69 -13.02
C THR A 110 -1.47 -7.61 -12.76
N ALA A 111 -1.87 -8.39 -13.76
CA ALA A 111 -3.07 -9.23 -13.72
C ALA A 111 -3.15 -10.18 -12.51
N SER A 112 -2.00 -10.57 -11.93
CA SER A 112 -1.92 -11.48 -10.77
C SER A 112 -1.54 -10.81 -9.45
N ARG A 113 -1.27 -9.50 -9.44
CA ARG A 113 -0.80 -8.77 -8.25
C ARG A 113 -1.56 -7.47 -7.95
N GLY A 114 -2.62 -7.18 -8.71
CA GLY A 114 -3.41 -5.96 -8.57
C GLY A 114 -2.69 -4.73 -9.10
N ILE A 115 -2.69 -3.65 -8.31
CA ILE A 115 -2.13 -2.34 -8.66
C ILE A 115 -0.90 -2.06 -7.81
N THR A 116 0.18 -1.55 -8.43
CA THR A 116 1.37 -1.06 -7.74
C THR A 116 1.76 0.32 -8.24
N ALA A 117 2.15 1.21 -7.34
CA ALA A 117 2.75 2.49 -7.70
C ALA A 117 3.70 3.00 -6.62
N ILE A 118 4.56 3.95 -7.00
CA ILE A 118 5.41 4.68 -6.06
C ILE A 118 4.75 6.01 -5.74
N PHE A 119 4.68 6.32 -4.45
CA PHE A 119 4.11 7.54 -3.91
C PHE A 119 5.17 8.31 -3.14
N LYS A 120 5.10 9.64 -3.22
CA LYS A 120 5.93 10.56 -2.46
C LYS A 120 5.09 11.22 -1.38
N CYS A 121 5.56 11.15 -0.14
CA CYS A 121 4.99 11.94 0.95
C CYS A 121 5.15 13.42 0.65
N ARG A 122 4.05 14.18 0.69
CA ARG A 122 4.16 15.63 0.64
C ARG A 122 4.65 16.13 1.99
N PRO A 123 5.57 17.11 2.03
CA PRO A 123 5.82 17.81 3.28
C PRO A 123 4.49 18.41 3.76
N THR A 124 4.19 18.24 5.05
CA THR A 124 3.05 18.93 5.66
C THR A 124 3.33 20.42 5.54
N ALA A 125 2.57 21.14 4.71
CA ALA A 125 2.65 22.59 4.69
C ALA A 125 2.19 23.08 6.07
N PHE A 126 3.11 23.71 6.80
CA PHE A 126 2.84 24.38 8.06
C PHE A 126 2.34 25.80 7.79
#